data_AF-A0A722PY64-F1
#
_entry.id   AF-A0A722PY64-F1
#
_cell.length_a   1.000
_cell.length_b   1.000
_cell.length_c   1.000
_cell.angle_alpha   90.00
_cell.angle_beta   90.00
_cell.angle_gamma   90.00
#
_symmetry.space_group_name_H-M   'P 1'
#
loop_
_entity.id
_entity.type
_entity.pdbx_description
1 polymer ?
#
loop_
_entity_poly.entity_id
_entity_poly.type
_entity_poly.pdbx_seq_one_letter_code
_entity_poly.pdbx_strand_id
1 'polypeptide(L)'
;GRLEHGFLRVRCESCHAEHLVAFSCKRRGFCPSCGARRMAESAALLVDEVLPEQPMRQWVLSFPFQLRFLFASRPEIMGWVLGIVYRVIATHLVKKAGHTHQVAKTGAVTLIQRFGSALNLNVHFHMLFLDGVYVEQSHGSARFRWVKAPTSPELTQLTHTIAHRVGRYLERQGLLERDVENSYLASDAVDDDPMTPLLGHSITYRIAVGSQAGRKVFTLQTLPTSGDPFGDGIGKVAGSSLHAGVAARADERKKLERLCRYIS
;
A
#
# COMPACT_ATOMS: atom_id res chain seq x y z
N GLY A 1 -13.69 21.75 1.00
CA GLY A 1 -13.50 22.50 -0.25
C GLY A 1 -12.81 23.80 0.06
N ARG A 2 -12.97 24.81 -0.82
CA ARG A 2 -12.50 26.17 -0.57
C ARG A 2 -13.69 27.00 -0.08
N LEU A 3 -13.53 27.75 1.01
CA LEU A 3 -14.62 28.55 1.60
C LEU A 3 -15.17 29.59 0.63
N GLU A 4 -14.32 30.15 -0.23
CA GLU A 4 -14.70 31.10 -1.29
C GLU A 4 -15.70 30.53 -2.32
N HIS A 5 -15.86 29.20 -2.37
CA HIS A 5 -16.83 28.52 -3.24
C HIS A 5 -18.07 28.01 -2.46
N GLY A 6 -18.29 28.50 -1.24
CA GLY A 6 -19.44 28.21 -0.40
C GLY A 6 -19.17 27.22 0.75
N PHE A 7 -19.95 27.35 1.82
CA PHE A 7 -19.82 26.57 3.05
C PHE A 7 -21.16 26.45 3.80
N LEU A 8 -21.21 25.47 4.72
CA LEU A 8 -22.20 25.40 5.79
C LEU A 8 -21.57 25.88 7.09
N ARG A 9 -22.32 26.63 7.90
CA ARG A 9 -21.95 26.92 9.30
C ARG A 9 -22.64 25.89 10.18
N VAL A 10 -21.85 25.09 10.89
CA VAL A 10 -22.36 24.13 11.87
C VAL A 10 -22.09 24.65 13.27
N ARG A 11 -23.06 24.51 14.17
CA ARG A 11 -22.96 24.92 15.58
C ARG A 11 -23.33 23.72 16.46
N CYS A 12 -22.49 23.41 17.44
CA CYS A 12 -22.84 22.42 18.45
C CYS A 12 -23.97 22.97 19.33
N GLU A 13 -25.04 22.22 19.53
CA GLU A 13 -26.16 22.66 20.37
C GLU A 13 -25.77 22.73 21.86
N SER A 14 -24.87 21.87 22.31
CA SER A 14 -24.47 21.78 23.73
C SER A 14 -23.42 22.82 24.14
N CYS A 15 -22.32 22.96 23.38
CA CYS A 15 -21.22 23.87 23.73
C CYS A 15 -21.18 25.14 22.88
N HIS A 16 -22.07 25.27 21.89
CA HIS A 16 -22.15 26.41 20.97
C HIS A 16 -20.90 26.70 20.15
N ALA A 17 -19.90 25.81 20.17
CA ALA A 17 -18.76 25.89 19.26
C ALA A 17 -19.24 25.83 17.81
N GLU A 18 -18.64 26.67 16.97
CA GLU A 18 -19.03 26.80 15.57
C GLU A 18 -17.85 26.46 14.65
N HIS A 19 -18.17 25.85 13.52
CA HIS A 19 -17.21 25.56 12.47
C HIS A 19 -17.81 25.87 11.09
N LEU A 20 -16.95 26.38 10.19
CA LEU A 20 -17.29 26.52 8.78
C LEU A 20 -16.85 25.27 8.02
N VAL A 21 -17.79 24.61 7.36
CA VAL A 21 -17.55 23.41 6.56
C VAL A 21 -17.73 23.76 5.10
N ALA A 22 -16.62 23.95 4.39
CA ALA A 22 -16.62 24.22 2.96
C ALA A 22 -17.24 23.07 2.16
N PHE A 23 -18.02 23.37 1.12
CA PHE A 23 -18.61 22.36 0.24
C PHE A 23 -17.55 21.45 -0.40
N SER A 24 -17.93 20.19 -0.69
CA SER A 24 -17.03 19.23 -1.33
C SER A 24 -16.69 19.65 -2.76
N CYS A 25 -15.44 19.48 -3.19
CA CYS A 25 -15.04 19.67 -4.59
C CYS A 25 -15.60 18.59 -5.53
N LYS A 26 -16.38 17.62 -5.01
CA LYS A 26 -16.98 16.50 -5.76
C LYS A 26 -15.96 15.71 -6.60
N ARG A 27 -14.73 15.57 -6.07
CA ARG A 27 -13.62 14.84 -6.73
C ARG A 27 -13.10 15.48 -8.03
N ARG A 28 -13.45 16.74 -8.35
CA ARG A 28 -13.01 17.45 -9.56
C ARG A 28 -11.55 17.94 -9.54
N GLY A 29 -10.75 17.52 -8.56
CA GLY A 29 -9.33 17.88 -8.47
C GLY A 29 -8.68 17.46 -7.15
N PHE A 30 -7.38 17.76 -7.02
CA PHE A 30 -6.57 17.55 -5.81
C PHE A 30 -6.88 18.63 -4.77
N CYS A 31 -7.99 18.46 -4.03
CA CYS A 31 -8.36 19.35 -2.93
C CYS A 31 -7.86 18.77 -1.60
N PRO A 32 -6.91 19.43 -0.89
CA PRO A 32 -6.38 18.94 0.37
C PRO A 32 -7.47 18.69 1.42
N SER A 33 -8.46 19.58 1.55
CA SER A 33 -9.55 19.41 2.52
C SER A 33 -10.45 18.22 2.19
N CYS A 34 -10.70 17.95 0.89
CA CYS A 34 -11.51 16.78 0.50
C CYS A 34 -10.70 15.49 0.58
N GLY A 35 -9.39 15.55 0.36
CA GLY A 35 -8.47 14.46 0.63
C GLY A 35 -8.48 14.10 2.11
N ALA A 36 -8.18 15.06 2.99
CA ALA A 36 -8.17 14.89 4.44
C ALA A 36 -9.51 14.36 4.99
N ARG A 37 -10.64 14.87 4.49
CA ARG A 37 -11.96 14.36 4.87
C ARG A 37 -12.14 12.90 4.48
N ARG A 38 -11.80 12.52 3.24
CA ARG A 38 -11.88 11.13 2.79
C ARG A 38 -10.94 10.21 3.57
N MET A 39 -9.73 10.68 3.89
CA MET A 39 -8.79 9.93 4.73
C MET A 39 -9.39 9.64 6.11
N ALA A 40 -10.01 10.65 6.73
CA ALA A 40 -10.68 10.49 8.03
C ALA A 40 -11.91 9.57 7.94
N GLU A 41 -12.75 9.73 6.91
CA GLU A 41 -13.93 8.88 6.67
C GLU A 41 -13.51 7.40 6.45
N SER A 42 -12.50 7.15 5.61
CA SER A 42 -11.96 5.81 5.37
C SER A 42 -11.35 5.20 6.64
N ALA A 43 -10.61 5.98 7.42
CA ALA A 43 -10.01 5.50 8.66
C ALA A 43 -11.05 5.12 9.71
N ALA A 44 -12.09 5.94 9.87
CA ALA A 44 -13.21 5.64 10.76
C ALA A 44 -13.92 4.35 10.32
N LEU A 45 -14.29 4.24 9.03
CA LEU A 45 -14.90 3.02 8.49
C LEU A 45 -14.03 1.77 8.76
N LEU A 46 -12.72 1.87 8.52
CA LEU A 46 -11.83 0.73 8.71
C LEU A 46 -11.73 0.33 10.18
N VAL A 47 -11.56 1.28 11.11
CA VAL A 47 -11.37 0.96 12.52
C VAL A 47 -12.65 0.55 13.22
N ASP A 48 -13.76 1.22 12.90
CA ASP A 48 -15.02 1.08 13.62
C ASP A 48 -15.84 -0.11 13.10
N GLU A 49 -15.79 -0.38 11.79
CA GLU A 49 -16.72 -1.34 11.14
C GLU A 49 -16.02 -2.56 10.51
N VAL A 50 -14.72 -2.49 10.19
CA VAL A 50 -14.04 -3.53 9.39
C VAL A 50 -12.97 -4.29 10.18
N LEU A 51 -12.08 -3.57 10.85
CA LEU A 51 -10.91 -4.14 11.50
C LEU A 51 -11.25 -4.57 12.93
N PRO A 52 -10.98 -5.84 13.29
CA PRO A 52 -11.31 -6.34 14.62
C PRO A 52 -10.41 -5.71 15.69
N GLU A 53 -10.78 -5.89 16.96
CA GLU A 53 -9.96 -5.53 18.12
C GLU A 53 -8.82 -6.53 18.33
N GLN A 54 -7.91 -6.61 17.36
CA GLN A 54 -6.72 -7.45 17.40
C GLN A 54 -5.48 -6.66 17.03
N PRO A 55 -4.28 -7.13 17.40
CA PRO A 55 -3.03 -6.52 16.94
C PRO A 55 -2.96 -6.52 15.41
N MET A 56 -2.55 -5.40 14.83
CA MET A 56 -2.46 -5.16 13.39
C MET A 56 -1.04 -4.72 13.02
N ARG A 57 -0.54 -5.17 11.87
CA ARG A 57 0.77 -4.77 11.33
C ARG A 57 0.63 -4.23 9.91
N GLN A 58 1.29 -3.11 9.66
CA GLN A 58 1.43 -2.56 8.33
C GLN A 58 2.57 -3.27 7.60
N TRP A 59 2.27 -3.74 6.40
CA TRP A 59 3.22 -4.26 5.43
C TRP A 59 3.22 -3.35 4.21
N VAL A 60 4.39 -2.80 3.87
CA VAL A 60 4.54 -1.91 2.70
C VAL A 60 5.40 -2.61 1.66
N LEU A 61 4.84 -2.86 0.48
CA LEU A 61 5.55 -3.47 -0.65
C LEU A 61 5.68 -2.47 -1.79
N SER A 62 6.92 -2.17 -2.16
CA SER A 62 7.27 -1.43 -3.37
C SER A 62 7.85 -2.36 -4.44
N PHE A 63 7.57 -2.08 -5.71
CA PHE A 63 8.03 -2.86 -6.86
C PHE A 63 9.19 -2.19 -7.60
N PRO A 64 9.93 -2.87 -8.49
CA PRO A 64 10.86 -2.24 -9.42
C PRO A 64 10.13 -1.33 -10.41
N PHE A 65 10.80 -0.33 -10.98
CA PHE A 65 10.17 0.67 -11.85
C PHE A 65 9.40 0.07 -13.03
N GLN A 66 9.95 -0.98 -13.65
CA GLN A 66 9.36 -1.70 -14.77
C GLN A 66 8.01 -2.32 -14.35
N LEU A 67 7.95 -2.98 -13.20
CA LEU A 67 6.70 -3.56 -12.72
C LEU A 67 5.69 -2.48 -12.30
N ARG A 68 6.13 -1.35 -11.73
CA ARG A 68 5.23 -0.21 -11.46
C ARG A 68 4.60 0.32 -12.74
N PHE A 69 5.36 0.35 -13.83
CA PHE A 69 4.86 0.74 -15.15
C PHE A 69 3.77 -0.22 -15.62
N LEU A 70 4.07 -1.52 -15.65
CA LEU A 70 3.12 -2.57 -16.05
C LEU A 70 1.83 -2.53 -15.22
N PHE A 71 1.94 -2.39 -13.90
CA PHE A 71 0.77 -2.37 -13.00
C PHE A 71 -0.04 -1.10 -13.10
N ALA A 72 0.56 0.00 -13.55
CA ALA A 72 -0.16 1.24 -13.78
C ALA A 72 -1.06 1.17 -15.03
N SER A 73 -0.63 0.46 -16.07
CA SER A 73 -1.42 0.28 -17.31
C SER A 73 -2.35 -0.92 -17.24
N ARG A 74 -1.99 -1.99 -16.51
CA ARG A 74 -2.77 -3.25 -16.45
C ARG A 74 -3.25 -3.58 -15.02
N PRO A 75 -4.35 -2.99 -14.55
CA PRO A 75 -4.85 -3.17 -13.19
C PRO A 75 -5.29 -4.61 -12.87
N GLU A 76 -5.72 -5.39 -13.87
CA GLU A 76 -6.06 -6.80 -13.67
C GLU A 76 -4.83 -7.64 -13.28
N ILE A 77 -3.71 -7.44 -13.97
CA ILE A 77 -2.43 -8.08 -13.65
C ILE A 77 -1.98 -7.71 -12.23
N MET A 78 -2.12 -6.44 -11.85
CA MET A 78 -1.84 -5.97 -10.49
C MET A 78 -2.71 -6.70 -9.44
N GLY A 79 -3.98 -6.96 -9.73
CA GLY A 79 -4.88 -7.72 -8.86
C GLY A 79 -4.40 -9.16 -8.62
N TRP A 80 -3.95 -9.84 -9.67
CA TRP A 80 -3.36 -11.18 -9.56
C TRP A 80 -2.06 -11.17 -8.75
N VAL A 81 -1.22 -10.15 -8.95
CA VAL A 81 0.02 -9.94 -8.19
C VAL A 81 -0.30 -9.70 -6.71
N LEU A 82 -1.31 -8.89 -6.38
CA LEU A 82 -1.77 -8.72 -5.00
C LEU A 82 -2.17 -10.05 -4.37
N GLY A 83 -2.87 -10.92 -5.10
CA GLY A 83 -3.20 -12.27 -4.65
C GLY A 83 -1.97 -13.16 -4.38
N ILE A 84 -0.88 -13.01 -5.15
CA ILE A 84 0.39 -13.69 -4.87
C ILE A 84 1.01 -13.16 -3.57
N VAL A 85 1.10 -11.84 -3.43
CA VAL A 85 1.67 -11.17 -2.25
C VAL A 85 0.92 -11.58 -0.98
N TYR A 86 -0.41 -11.49 -1.01
CA TYR A 86 -1.26 -11.90 0.11
C TYR A 86 -0.98 -13.34 0.53
N ARG A 87 -0.96 -14.28 -0.43
CA ARG A 87 -0.71 -15.70 -0.12
C ARG A 87 0.66 -15.95 0.49
N VAL A 88 1.70 -15.21 0.07
CA VAL A 88 3.05 -15.35 0.64
C VAL A 88 3.07 -14.87 2.10
N ILE A 89 2.53 -13.68 2.38
CA ILE A 89 2.49 -13.13 3.75
C ILE A 89 1.58 -13.99 4.65
N ALA A 90 0.40 -14.38 4.17
CA ALA A 90 -0.52 -15.25 4.90
C ALA A 90 0.15 -16.59 5.25
N THR A 91 0.87 -17.20 4.31
CA THR A 91 1.62 -18.44 4.56
C THR A 91 2.73 -18.25 5.59
N HIS A 92 3.40 -17.10 5.57
CA HIS A 92 4.40 -16.78 6.59
C HIS A 92 3.77 -16.70 7.98
N LEU A 93 2.68 -15.95 8.14
CA LEU A 93 2.00 -15.80 9.43
C LEU A 93 1.49 -17.14 9.97
N VAL A 94 0.85 -17.95 9.12
CA VAL A 94 0.34 -19.29 9.48
C VAL A 94 1.47 -20.22 9.92
N LYS A 95 2.57 -20.28 9.17
CA LYS A 95 3.74 -21.10 9.53
C LYS A 95 4.41 -20.61 10.81
N LYS A 96 4.55 -19.30 10.97
CA LYS A 96 5.15 -18.68 12.17
C LYS A 96 4.32 -18.93 13.43
N ALA A 97 3.01 -19.09 13.27
CA ALA A 97 2.12 -19.52 14.34
C ALA A 97 2.20 -21.02 14.66
N GLY A 98 2.91 -21.82 13.85
CA GLY A 98 3.03 -23.27 14.02
C GLY A 98 1.83 -24.07 13.48
N HIS A 99 1.07 -23.50 12.54
CA HIS A 99 -0.17 -24.11 12.02
C HIS A 99 -0.15 -24.29 10.50
N THR A 100 -1.21 -24.91 9.97
CA THR A 100 -1.48 -25.05 8.54
C THR A 100 -2.67 -24.17 8.13
N HIS A 101 -2.82 -23.90 6.83
CA HIS A 101 -3.96 -23.12 6.30
C HIS A 101 -5.32 -23.82 6.47
N GLN A 102 -5.32 -25.11 6.80
CA GLN A 102 -6.55 -25.86 7.10
C GLN A 102 -7.19 -25.31 8.37
N VAL A 103 -6.39 -25.12 9.42
CA VAL A 103 -6.86 -24.74 10.77
C VAL A 103 -6.61 -23.28 11.14
N ALA A 104 -5.77 -22.56 10.39
CA ALA A 104 -5.44 -21.17 10.67
C ALA A 104 -5.83 -20.24 9.51
N LYS A 105 -6.45 -19.11 9.84
CA LYS A 105 -6.88 -18.06 8.90
C LYS A 105 -6.21 -16.73 9.22
N THR A 106 -5.93 -15.97 8.16
CA THR A 106 -5.39 -14.60 8.22
C THR A 106 -6.41 -13.64 7.62
N GLY A 107 -6.18 -12.35 7.79
CA GLY A 107 -7.00 -11.29 7.20
C GLY A 107 -6.16 -10.05 6.98
N ALA A 108 -6.46 -9.34 5.89
CA ALA A 108 -5.81 -8.08 5.58
C ALA A 108 -6.71 -7.13 4.78
N VAL A 109 -6.48 -5.84 4.97
CA VAL A 109 -7.00 -4.77 4.09
C VAL A 109 -5.82 -4.19 3.32
N THR A 110 -5.96 -4.03 2.01
CA THR A 110 -4.90 -3.46 1.16
C THR A 110 -5.36 -2.15 0.54
N LEU A 111 -4.55 -1.12 0.67
CA LEU A 111 -4.67 0.14 -0.05
C LEU A 111 -3.56 0.19 -1.10
N ILE A 112 -3.97 0.26 -2.36
CA ILE A 112 -3.06 0.36 -3.49
C ILE A 112 -2.82 1.84 -3.77
N GLN A 113 -1.65 2.31 -3.40
CA GLN A 113 -1.24 3.68 -3.69
C GLN A 113 -0.59 3.75 -5.06
N ARG A 114 -0.94 4.77 -5.84
CA ARG A 114 -0.45 4.97 -7.21
C ARG A 114 0.44 6.19 -7.36
N PHE A 115 0.72 6.92 -6.29
CA PHE A 115 1.55 8.13 -6.34
C PHE A 115 2.55 8.17 -5.19
N GLY A 116 3.72 8.77 -5.43
CA GLY A 116 4.70 9.10 -4.40
C GLY A 116 4.45 10.48 -3.80
N SER A 117 5.30 10.89 -2.87
CA SER A 117 5.21 12.21 -2.22
C SER A 117 5.33 13.38 -3.20
N ALA A 118 6.04 13.19 -4.32
CA ALA A 118 6.16 14.17 -5.40
C ALA A 118 5.00 14.10 -6.42
N LEU A 119 3.92 13.37 -6.12
CA LEU A 119 2.82 13.04 -7.04
C LEU A 119 3.25 12.32 -8.33
N ASN A 120 4.46 11.77 -8.33
CA ASN A 120 4.97 10.91 -9.39
C ASN A 120 4.27 9.55 -9.33
N LEU A 121 4.06 8.91 -10.47
CA LEU A 121 3.44 7.59 -10.54
C LEU A 121 4.31 6.57 -9.81
N ASN A 122 3.73 5.96 -8.78
CA ASN A 122 4.41 5.04 -7.90
C ASN A 122 3.41 4.00 -7.38
N VAL A 123 3.24 2.89 -8.11
CA VAL A 123 2.37 1.80 -7.67
C VAL A 123 3.05 1.02 -6.55
N HIS A 124 2.43 0.99 -5.38
CA HIS A 124 2.89 0.25 -4.21
C HIS A 124 1.72 -0.12 -3.30
N PHE A 125 1.91 -1.12 -2.45
CA PHE A 125 0.86 -1.66 -1.59
C PHE A 125 1.12 -1.29 -0.13
N HIS A 126 0.13 -0.69 0.51
CA HIS A 126 0.02 -0.63 1.96
C HIS A 126 -1.00 -1.67 2.41
N MET A 127 -0.55 -2.67 3.16
CA MET A 127 -1.39 -3.78 3.59
C MET A 127 -1.45 -3.79 5.12
N LEU A 128 -2.64 -3.72 5.70
CA LEU A 128 -2.86 -3.93 7.12
C LEU A 128 -3.25 -5.38 7.35
N PHE A 129 -2.30 -6.19 7.81
CA PHE A 129 -2.54 -7.57 8.20
C PHE A 129 -2.86 -7.65 9.69
N LEU A 130 -3.69 -8.61 10.07
CA LEU A 130 -3.66 -9.12 11.45
C LEU A 130 -2.23 -9.53 11.82
N ASP A 131 -1.73 -9.09 12.96
CA ASP A 131 -0.38 -9.43 13.45
C ASP A 131 -0.35 -10.82 14.09
N GLY A 132 -0.95 -11.79 13.41
CA GLY A 132 -1.27 -13.11 13.91
C GLY A 132 -2.27 -13.83 13.02
N VAL A 133 -2.83 -14.92 13.55
CA VAL A 133 -3.79 -15.78 12.85
C VAL A 133 -4.95 -16.14 13.77
N TYR A 134 -6.13 -16.36 13.22
CA TYR A 134 -7.21 -17.06 13.92
C TYR A 134 -7.05 -18.56 13.74
N VAL A 135 -7.03 -19.32 14.83
CA VAL A 135 -6.90 -20.78 14.82
C VAL A 135 -8.22 -21.40 15.25
N GLU A 136 -8.80 -22.21 14.36
CA GLU A 136 -10.01 -22.98 14.62
C GLU A 136 -9.75 -24.03 15.71
N GLN A 137 -10.71 -24.15 16.63
CA GLN A 137 -10.68 -25.09 17.74
C GLN A 137 -11.70 -26.22 17.49
N SER A 138 -11.55 -27.35 18.20
CA SER A 138 -12.39 -28.54 18.01
C SER A 138 -13.91 -28.31 18.16
N HIS A 139 -14.32 -27.36 18.98
CA HIS A 139 -15.72 -26.95 19.18
C HIS A 139 -16.25 -25.88 18.19
N GLY A 140 -15.52 -25.58 17.10
CA GLY A 140 -15.95 -24.63 16.07
C GLY A 140 -15.72 -23.14 16.40
N SER A 141 -15.23 -22.79 17.59
CA SER A 141 -14.78 -21.42 17.89
C SER A 141 -13.36 -21.17 17.35
N ALA A 142 -13.02 -19.89 17.12
CA ALA A 142 -11.70 -19.49 16.65
C ALA A 142 -10.99 -18.64 17.71
N ARG A 143 -9.71 -18.93 17.95
CA ARG A 143 -8.87 -18.16 18.88
C ARG A 143 -7.79 -17.40 18.13
N PHE A 144 -7.64 -16.11 18.43
CA PHE A 144 -6.54 -15.33 17.88
C PHE A 144 -5.19 -15.75 18.51
N ARG A 145 -4.20 -16.00 17.66
CA ARG A 145 -2.82 -16.30 18.01
C ARG A 145 -1.91 -15.23 17.40
N TRP A 146 -1.44 -14.33 18.26
CA TRP A 146 -0.42 -13.36 17.91
C TRP A 146 0.91 -14.07 17.55
N VAL A 147 1.65 -13.50 16.59
CA VAL A 147 2.98 -13.98 16.20
C VAL A 147 4.02 -12.88 16.37
N LYS A 148 5.27 -13.26 16.65
CA LYS A 148 6.37 -12.30 16.74
C LYS A 148 6.54 -11.55 15.42
N ALA A 149 6.96 -10.28 15.52
CA ALA A 149 7.31 -9.47 14.36
C ALA A 149 8.30 -10.21 13.43
N PRO A 150 8.18 -10.02 12.09
CA PRO A 150 9.15 -10.58 11.15
C PRO A 150 10.53 -9.96 11.37
N THR A 151 11.54 -10.80 11.39
CA THR A 151 12.96 -10.42 11.44
C THR A 151 13.45 -9.98 10.06
N SER A 152 14.55 -9.24 10.00
CA SER A 152 15.13 -8.79 8.72
C SER A 152 15.45 -9.96 7.76
N PRO A 153 16.00 -11.11 8.21
CA PRO A 153 16.18 -12.28 7.35
C PRO A 153 14.85 -12.86 6.82
N GLU A 154 13.81 -12.92 7.65
CA GLU A 154 12.48 -13.36 7.20
C GLU A 154 11.92 -12.40 6.15
N LEU A 155 12.05 -11.08 6.33
CA LEU A 155 11.61 -10.09 5.35
C LEU A 155 12.35 -10.20 4.03
N THR A 156 13.67 -10.41 4.06
CA THR A 156 14.46 -10.64 2.85
C THR A 156 14.00 -11.90 2.12
N GLN A 157 13.78 -13.00 2.84
CA GLN A 157 13.29 -14.25 2.25
C GLN A 157 11.88 -14.11 1.68
N LEU A 158 11.00 -13.37 2.34
CA LEU A 158 9.65 -13.08 1.85
C LEU A 158 9.71 -12.23 0.58
N THR A 159 10.56 -11.20 0.56
CA THR A 159 10.76 -10.34 -0.62
C THR A 159 11.25 -11.15 -1.81
N HIS A 160 12.24 -12.04 -1.59
CA HIS A 160 12.72 -12.96 -2.62
C HIS A 160 11.61 -13.90 -3.12
N THR A 161 10.83 -14.48 -2.20
CA THR A 161 9.72 -15.38 -2.54
C THR A 161 8.64 -14.67 -3.36
N ILE A 162 8.31 -13.43 -3.00
CA ILE A 162 7.37 -12.58 -3.72
C ILE A 162 7.92 -12.30 -5.13
N ALA A 163 9.14 -11.78 -5.23
CA ALA A 163 9.76 -11.44 -6.51
C ALA A 163 9.80 -12.65 -7.46
N HIS A 164 10.23 -13.81 -6.96
CA HIS A 164 10.28 -15.05 -7.74
C HIS A 164 8.89 -15.54 -8.19
N ARG A 165 7.87 -15.51 -7.32
CA ARG A 165 6.51 -15.94 -7.67
C ARG A 165 5.83 -14.98 -8.63
N VAL A 166 6.05 -13.68 -8.46
CA VAL A 166 5.56 -12.65 -9.39
C VAL A 166 6.23 -12.81 -10.75
N GLY A 167 7.57 -12.94 -10.81
CA GLY A 167 8.30 -13.17 -12.05
C GLY A 167 7.78 -14.40 -12.81
N ARG A 168 7.68 -15.55 -12.14
CA ARG A 168 7.09 -16.77 -12.75
C ARG A 168 5.65 -16.60 -13.24
N TYR A 169 4.83 -15.81 -12.53
CA TYR A 169 3.48 -15.52 -12.98
C TYR A 169 3.51 -14.67 -14.25
N LEU A 170 4.29 -13.59 -14.27
CA LEU A 170 4.41 -12.71 -15.42
C LEU A 170 4.98 -13.41 -16.66
N GLU A 171 5.99 -14.28 -16.50
CA GLU A 171 6.51 -15.14 -17.57
C GLU A 171 5.42 -16.01 -18.20
N ARG A 172 4.60 -16.66 -17.37
CA ARG A 172 3.48 -17.49 -17.85
C ARG A 172 2.38 -16.69 -18.55
N GLN A 173 2.32 -15.39 -18.31
CA GLN A 173 1.41 -14.48 -19.00
C GLN A 173 2.06 -13.85 -20.25
N GLY A 174 3.31 -14.20 -20.57
CA GLY A 174 4.06 -13.59 -21.67
C GLY A 174 4.48 -12.14 -21.41
N LEU A 175 4.42 -11.66 -20.16
CA LEU A 175 4.67 -10.25 -19.82
C LEU A 175 6.11 -9.96 -19.40
N LEU A 176 6.90 -11.01 -19.18
CA LEU A 176 8.29 -10.92 -18.74
C LEU A 176 9.12 -11.93 -19.50
N GLU A 177 10.20 -11.46 -20.11
CA GLU A 177 11.22 -12.29 -20.76
C GLU A 177 12.46 -12.35 -19.85
N ARG A 178 13.04 -13.55 -19.73
CA ARG A 178 14.32 -13.75 -19.03
C ARG A 178 15.43 -13.90 -20.05
N ASP A 179 16.40 -13.01 -19.99
CA ASP A 179 17.73 -13.23 -20.55
C ASP A 179 18.65 -13.80 -19.46
N VAL A 180 19.78 -14.39 -19.85
CA VAL A 180 20.71 -15.17 -19.02
C VAL A 180 21.16 -14.41 -17.76
N GLU A 181 21.14 -13.08 -17.78
CA GLU A 181 21.50 -12.21 -16.65
C GLU A 181 20.41 -11.23 -16.19
N ASN A 182 19.37 -10.95 -16.98
CA ASN A 182 18.41 -9.86 -16.73
C ASN A 182 16.96 -10.24 -17.08
N SER A 183 15.99 -9.65 -16.39
CA SER A 183 14.57 -9.79 -16.72
C SER A 183 14.01 -8.48 -17.29
N TYR A 184 13.40 -8.55 -18.46
CA TYR A 184 12.81 -7.41 -19.16
C TYR A 184 11.31 -7.60 -19.33
N LEU A 185 10.55 -6.49 -19.39
CA LEU A 185 9.15 -6.57 -19.83
C LEU A 185 9.13 -6.98 -21.30
N ALA A 186 8.23 -7.89 -21.66
CA ALA A 186 8.04 -8.30 -23.04
C ALA A 186 7.61 -7.10 -23.91
N SER A 187 7.96 -7.11 -25.19
CA SER A 187 7.70 -5.99 -26.10
C SER A 187 6.20 -5.66 -26.27
N ASP A 188 5.33 -6.63 -26.01
CA ASP A 188 3.85 -6.55 -26.07
C ASP A 188 3.21 -6.36 -24.68
N ALA A 189 4.02 -6.29 -23.62
CA ALA A 189 3.54 -6.05 -22.25
C ALA A 189 3.07 -4.61 -22.03
N VAL A 190 3.41 -3.70 -22.96
CA VAL A 190 3.07 -2.28 -22.92
C VAL A 190 2.26 -1.93 -24.15
N ASP A 191 1.05 -1.42 -23.94
CA ASP A 191 0.19 -0.97 -25.04
C ASP A 191 0.74 0.33 -25.65
N ASP A 192 0.56 0.52 -26.95
CA ASP A 192 0.99 1.72 -27.71
C ASP A 192 0.02 2.90 -27.48
N ASP A 193 -0.26 3.19 -26.20
CA ASP A 193 -1.12 4.28 -25.72
C ASP A 193 -0.32 5.60 -25.67
N PRO A 194 -0.84 6.72 -26.18
CA PRO A 194 -0.25 8.05 -26.00
C PRO A 194 0.10 8.42 -24.55
N MET A 195 -0.51 7.77 -23.55
CA MET A 195 -0.17 7.94 -22.14
C MET A 195 1.11 7.20 -21.71
N THR A 196 1.54 6.16 -22.42
CA THR A 196 2.73 5.33 -22.12
C THR A 196 3.99 6.18 -21.87
N PRO A 197 4.34 7.15 -22.74
CA PRO A 197 5.46 8.06 -22.46
C PRO A 197 5.28 8.87 -21.17
N LEU A 198 4.08 9.38 -20.88
CA LEU A 198 3.81 10.16 -19.66
C LEU A 198 3.99 9.31 -18.40
N LEU A 199 3.51 8.06 -18.41
CA LEU A 199 3.66 7.11 -17.31
C LEU A 199 5.14 6.81 -17.04
N GLY A 200 5.92 6.57 -18.10
CA GLY A 200 7.36 6.27 -18.00
C GLY A 200 8.18 7.42 -17.42
N HIS A 201 7.92 8.65 -17.88
CA HIS A 201 8.55 9.85 -17.34
C HIS A 201 8.16 10.06 -15.87
N SER A 202 6.88 9.89 -15.52
CA SER A 202 6.40 10.04 -14.15
C SER A 202 7.06 9.04 -13.19
N ILE A 203 7.13 7.75 -13.55
CA ILE A 203 7.75 6.71 -12.71
C ILE A 203 9.24 6.96 -12.46
N THR A 204 9.95 7.47 -13.46
CA THR A 204 11.40 7.70 -13.41
C THR A 204 11.80 9.10 -12.95
N TYR A 205 10.84 9.89 -12.47
CA TYR A 205 11.04 11.28 -12.05
C TYR A 205 11.64 12.15 -13.16
N ARG A 206 11.07 12.11 -14.37
CA ARG A 206 11.49 12.92 -15.52
C ARG A 206 10.36 13.82 -16.02
N ILE A 207 10.73 14.95 -16.60
CA ILE A 207 9.79 15.89 -17.23
C ILE A 207 9.28 15.25 -18.52
N ALA A 208 7.96 15.16 -18.67
CA ALA A 208 7.37 14.42 -19.78
C ALA A 208 7.19 15.24 -21.07
N VAL A 209 7.05 16.57 -20.97
CA VAL A 209 6.71 17.46 -22.09
C VAL A 209 7.49 18.78 -22.05
N GLY A 210 7.56 19.46 -23.19
CA GLY A 210 8.21 20.78 -23.33
C GLY A 210 9.73 20.72 -23.53
N SER A 211 10.38 21.89 -23.51
CA SER A 211 11.81 22.04 -23.84
C SER A 211 12.77 21.32 -22.89
N GLN A 212 12.26 20.87 -21.74
CA GLN A 212 13.01 20.16 -20.71
C GLN A 212 12.66 18.66 -20.65
N ALA A 213 11.92 18.13 -21.64
CA ALA A 213 11.52 16.74 -21.68
C ALA A 213 12.71 15.78 -21.51
N GLY A 214 12.49 14.70 -20.75
CA GLY A 214 13.52 13.72 -20.41
C GLY A 214 14.44 14.13 -19.26
N ARG A 215 14.52 15.41 -18.85
CA ARG A 215 15.35 15.81 -17.71
C ARG A 215 14.80 15.31 -16.39
N LYS A 216 15.68 14.92 -15.47
CA LYS A 216 15.30 14.45 -14.13
C LYS A 216 14.76 15.62 -13.30
N VAL A 217 13.64 15.41 -12.63
CA VAL A 217 13.03 16.39 -11.72
C VAL A 217 13.88 16.49 -10.47
N PHE A 218 14.43 17.68 -10.21
CA PHE A 218 15.15 17.97 -8.98
C PHE A 218 14.15 18.15 -7.84
N THR A 219 14.21 17.29 -6.83
CA THR A 219 13.39 17.44 -5.62
C THR A 219 14.25 18.13 -4.58
N LEU A 220 13.92 19.38 -4.22
CA LEU A 220 14.43 19.99 -3.00
C LEU A 220 13.94 19.11 -1.85
N GLN A 221 14.84 18.42 -1.15
CA GLN A 221 14.46 17.70 0.06
C GLN A 221 13.95 18.72 1.08
N THR A 222 12.64 18.91 1.14
CA THR A 222 12.01 19.47 2.33
C THR A 222 12.34 18.54 3.48
N LEU A 223 12.82 19.13 4.57
CA LEU A 223 13.22 18.47 5.82
C LEU A 223 12.36 17.23 6.10
N PRO A 224 12.96 16.12 6.57
CA PRO A 224 12.19 14.92 6.87
C PRO A 224 11.03 15.30 7.78
N THR A 225 9.80 15.00 7.33
CA THR A 225 8.64 15.01 8.23
C THR A 225 9.01 14.10 9.40
N SER A 226 8.84 14.58 10.62
CA SER A 226 9.12 13.88 11.88
C SER A 226 8.20 12.66 12.08
N GLY A 227 8.30 11.69 11.18
CA GLY A 227 7.82 10.33 11.32
C GLY A 227 9.04 9.44 11.29
N ASP A 228 9.16 8.55 12.27
CA ASP A 228 10.35 7.73 12.46
C ASP A 228 10.79 7.06 11.15
N PRO A 229 12.07 7.17 10.77
CA PRO A 229 12.63 6.34 9.72
C PRO A 229 12.28 4.89 10.04
N PHE A 230 11.65 4.18 9.10
CA PHE A 230 11.32 2.77 9.25
C PHE A 230 12.54 2.02 9.81
N GLY A 231 12.47 1.56 11.06
CA GLY A 231 13.54 0.84 11.75
C GLY A 231 13.88 -0.50 11.07
N ASP A 232 14.68 -1.34 11.74
CA ASP A 232 15.37 -2.58 11.28
C ASP A 232 14.53 -3.70 10.60
N GLY A 233 13.30 -3.42 10.18
CA GLY A 233 12.36 -4.33 9.51
C GLY A 233 12.18 -4.06 8.01
N ILE A 234 13.27 -4.10 7.24
CA ILE A 234 13.26 -3.95 5.77
C ILE A 234 13.93 -5.15 5.09
N GLY A 235 13.22 -5.79 4.15
CA GLY A 235 13.81 -6.70 3.16
C GLY A 235 13.91 -6.02 1.80
N LYS A 236 15.04 -6.15 1.10
CA LYS A 236 15.24 -5.60 -0.27
C LYS A 236 15.77 -6.69 -1.18
N VAL A 237 15.13 -6.92 -2.33
CA VAL A 237 15.57 -7.87 -3.35
C VAL A 237 15.16 -7.36 -4.73
N ALA A 238 16.09 -7.31 -5.68
CA ALA A 238 15.85 -7.00 -7.10
C ALA A 238 14.98 -5.76 -7.34
N GLY A 239 15.23 -4.66 -6.61
CA GLY A 239 14.46 -3.40 -6.72
C GLY A 239 13.09 -3.40 -6.03
N SER A 240 12.66 -4.52 -5.44
CA SER A 240 11.51 -4.61 -4.55
C SER A 240 11.94 -4.35 -3.10
N SER A 241 11.07 -3.73 -2.31
CA SER A 241 11.27 -3.60 -0.85
C SER A 241 10.00 -3.96 -0.09
N LEU A 242 10.15 -4.73 0.99
CA LEU A 242 9.09 -5.10 1.92
C LEU A 242 9.42 -4.58 3.31
N HIS A 243 8.53 -3.77 3.88
CA HIS A 243 8.66 -3.19 5.21
C HIS A 243 7.55 -3.68 6.11
N ALA A 244 7.87 -3.99 7.37
CA ALA A 244 6.87 -4.46 8.35
C ALA A 244 7.08 -3.88 9.77
N GLY A 245 7.72 -2.69 9.85
CA GLY A 245 8.15 -2.08 11.10
C GLY A 245 7.05 -1.41 11.93
N VAL A 246 5.88 -1.13 11.34
CA VAL A 246 4.80 -0.40 12.02
C VAL A 246 3.69 -1.35 12.44
N ALA A 247 3.32 -1.34 13.71
CA ALA A 247 2.25 -2.17 14.27
C ALA A 247 1.45 -1.44 15.36
N ALA A 248 0.20 -1.84 15.54
CA ALA A 248 -0.69 -1.41 16.62
C ALA A 248 -1.16 -2.63 17.41
N ARG A 249 -1.11 -2.55 18.74
CA ARG A 249 -1.71 -3.57 19.62
C ARG A 249 -3.24 -3.48 19.60
N ALA A 250 -3.90 -4.51 20.10
CA ALA A 250 -5.37 -4.57 20.16
C ALA A 250 -5.98 -3.37 20.91
N ASP A 251 -5.35 -2.93 22.00
CA ASP A 251 -5.78 -1.80 22.83
C ASP A 251 -5.40 -0.42 22.25
N GLU A 252 -4.55 -0.37 21.22
CA GLU A 252 -4.07 0.87 20.61
C GLU A 252 -4.96 1.36 19.46
N ARG A 253 -6.29 1.37 19.62
CA ARG A 253 -7.24 1.74 18.55
C ARG A 253 -6.97 3.12 17.94
N LYS A 254 -6.61 4.12 18.76
CA LYS A 254 -6.22 5.46 18.29
C LYS A 254 -4.97 5.45 17.38
N LYS A 255 -4.04 4.54 17.62
CA LYS A 255 -2.84 4.37 16.79
C LYS A 255 -3.18 3.70 15.47
N LEU A 256 -4.04 2.67 15.51
CA LEU A 256 -4.56 2.02 14.31
C LEU A 256 -5.33 2.99 13.42
N GLU A 257 -6.12 3.87 14.02
CA GLU A 257 -6.85 4.94 13.32
C GLU A 257 -5.90 5.92 12.62
N ARG A 258 -4.89 6.42 13.32
CA ARG A 258 -3.85 7.28 12.71
C ARG A 258 -3.13 6.58 11.56
N LEU A 259 -2.84 5.28 11.71
CA LEU A 259 -2.23 4.48 10.67
C LEU A 259 -3.15 4.33 9.45
N CYS A 260 -4.45 4.08 9.67
CA CYS A 260 -5.45 4.02 8.59
C CYS A 260 -5.57 5.37 7.87
N ARG A 261 -5.53 6.50 8.58
CA ARG A 261 -5.49 7.84 7.96
C ARG A 261 -4.25 8.02 7.10
N TYR A 262 -3.08 7.61 7.59
CA TYR A 262 -1.81 7.81 6.89
C TYR A 262 -1.74 7.05 5.57
N ILE A 263 -2.34 5.86 5.49
CA ILE A 263 -2.28 5.01 4.29
C ILE A 263 -3.43 5.26 3.30
N SER A 264 -4.46 6.01 3.71
CA SER A 264 -5.67 6.31 2.90
C SER A 264 -5.50 7.49 1.96
#